data_AF-A0A6V8P7V3-F1
#
_entry.id   AF-A0A6V8P7V3-F1
#
_cell.length_a   1.000
_cell.length_b   1.000
_cell.length_c   1.000
_cell.angle_alpha   90.00
_cell.angle_beta   90.00
_cell.angle_gamma   90.00
#
_symmetry.space_group_name_H-M   'P 1'
#
loop_
_entity.id
_entity.type
_entity.pdbx_description
1 polymer ?
#
loop_
_entity_poly.entity_id
_entity_poly.type
_entity_poly.pdbx_seq_one_letter_code
_entity_poly.pdbx_strand_id
1 'polypeptide(L)'
;RVFACYPGSPESTSFRSSELGDRSVALVEIKEDDLSVKGHKINRFLWQEKELDVSGLEKEEELAQKIGQWKGENVLLKLRLIGAPDGLLDLEKVQGLAQAEFYYLGLEDHLQIFDSSFVERVKEEKTIRGLFVRKVLEELQKAQGRDREVLQKALTTGLQEFDRAKATYRRDL
;
A
#
# COMPACT_ATOMS: atom_id res chain seq x y z
N ARG A 1 44.39 -9.37 18.04
CA ARG A 1 42.92 -9.57 17.92
C ARG A 1 42.57 -9.51 16.44
N VAL A 2 41.61 -10.31 15.99
CA VAL A 2 41.12 -10.27 14.60
C VAL A 2 39.72 -9.64 14.62
N PHE A 3 39.51 -8.64 13.76
CA PHE A 3 38.22 -8.00 13.57
C PHE A 3 37.68 -8.38 12.19
N ALA A 4 36.41 -8.77 12.14
CA ALA A 4 35.71 -9.08 10.89
C ALA A 4 34.42 -8.24 10.84
N CYS A 5 34.14 -7.67 9.68
CA CYS A 5 32.94 -6.89 9.40
C CYS A 5 32.37 -7.33 8.04
N TYR A 6 31.05 -7.43 7.96
CA TYR A 6 30.34 -7.68 6.71
C TYR A 6 29.34 -6.54 6.48
N PRO A 7 29.72 -5.49 5.71
CA PRO A 7 28.84 -4.33 5.49
C PRO A 7 27.65 -4.64 4.56
N GLY A 8 27.65 -5.82 3.94
CA GLY A 8 26.60 -6.27 3.02
C GLY A 8 26.75 -5.68 1.61
N SER A 9 25.69 -5.81 0.81
CA SER A 9 25.64 -5.26 -0.56
C SER A 9 25.60 -3.73 -0.54
N PRO A 10 26.31 -3.06 -1.48
CA PRO A 10 26.32 -1.60 -1.64
C PRO A 10 24.98 -1.01 -2.07
N GLU A 11 24.13 -1.82 -2.71
CA GLU A 11 22.79 -1.46 -3.16
C GLU A 11 21.83 -2.60 -2.82
N SER A 12 20.57 -2.27 -2.57
CA SER A 12 19.53 -3.26 -2.31
C SER A 12 19.00 -3.83 -3.61
N THR A 13 18.61 -5.11 -3.56
CA THR A 13 18.10 -5.84 -4.73
C THR A 13 16.67 -6.33 -4.54
N SER A 14 16.14 -6.24 -3.32
CA SER A 14 14.81 -6.74 -3.00
C SER A 14 14.19 -6.00 -1.80
N PHE A 15 12.86 -6.16 -1.64
CA PHE A 15 12.11 -5.72 -0.45
C PHE A 15 12.26 -6.66 0.76
N ARG A 16 13.34 -7.45 0.85
CA ARG A 16 13.59 -8.23 2.07
C ARG A 16 13.89 -7.27 3.22
N SER A 17 13.38 -7.56 4.41
CA SER A 17 13.56 -6.70 5.59
C SER A 17 15.02 -6.35 5.90
N SER A 18 15.96 -7.26 5.62
CA SER A 18 17.42 -7.04 5.78
C SER A 18 18.06 -6.12 4.72
N GLU A 19 17.33 -5.79 3.66
CA GLU A 19 17.74 -4.94 2.54
C GLU A 19 17.00 -3.59 2.50
N LEU A 20 16.07 -3.32 3.42
CA LEU A 20 15.40 -2.03 3.49
C LEU A 20 16.32 -0.94 4.06
N GLY A 21 16.08 0.31 3.67
CA GLY A 21 16.77 1.47 4.20
C GLY A 21 18.15 1.73 3.59
N ASP A 22 19.05 2.28 4.40
CA ASP A 22 20.37 2.70 3.96
C ASP A 22 21.33 1.51 3.81
N ARG A 23 22.15 1.55 2.76
CA ARG A 23 23.25 0.62 2.51
C ARG A 23 24.56 1.35 2.66
N SER A 24 25.54 0.69 3.26
CA SER A 24 26.81 1.31 3.58
C SER A 24 28.00 0.44 3.20
N VAL A 25 29.14 1.07 3.05
CA VAL A 25 30.45 0.40 3.07
C VAL A 25 31.09 0.61 4.43
N ALA A 26 31.92 -0.35 4.84
CA ALA A 26 32.75 -0.18 6.02
C ALA A 26 33.92 0.75 5.70
N LEU A 27 33.93 1.92 6.32
CA LEU A 27 35.10 2.80 6.36
C LEU A 27 35.92 2.43 7.60
N VAL A 28 37.13 1.93 7.36
CA VAL A 28 38.03 1.43 8.42
C VAL A 28 39.23 2.35 8.53
N GLU A 29 39.45 2.89 9.73
CA GLU A 29 40.65 3.63 10.09
C GLU A 29 41.49 2.78 11.04
N ILE A 30 42.75 2.53 10.67
CA ILE A 30 43.72 1.79 11.48
C ILE A 30 44.82 2.74 11.91
N LYS A 31 45.09 2.80 13.22
CA LYS A 31 46.21 3.51 13.85
C LYS A 31 47.00 2.51 14.71
N GLU A 32 48.19 2.90 15.18
CA GLU A 32 49.10 1.99 15.92
C GLU A 32 48.40 1.23 17.07
N ASP A 33 47.55 1.93 17.84
CA ASP A 33 46.84 1.35 19.00
C ASP A 33 45.29 1.43 18.90
N ASP A 34 44.75 1.82 17.74
CA ASP A 34 43.30 2.06 17.59
C ASP A 34 42.74 1.56 16.25
N LEU A 35 41.50 1.08 16.30
CA LEU A 35 40.74 0.60 15.14
C LEU A 35 39.33 1.21 15.20
N SER A 36 38.99 2.02 14.20
CA SER A 36 37.64 2.56 14.03
C SER A 36 36.99 1.97 12.78
N VAL A 37 35.75 1.50 12.92
CA VAL A 37 34.93 1.04 11.79
C VAL A 37 33.62 1.83 11.81
N LYS A 38 33.31 2.52 10.71
CA LYS A 38 32.07 3.28 10.55
C LYS A 38 31.37 2.88 9.26
N GLY A 39 30.04 2.85 9.26
CA GLY A 39 29.26 2.72 8.03
C GLY A 39 29.22 4.06 7.28
N HIS A 40 29.62 4.06 6.01
CA HIS A 40 29.42 5.19 5.11
C HIS A 40 28.32 4.85 4.11
N LYS A 41 27.18 5.56 4.16
CA LYS A 41 26.04 5.33 3.27
C LYS A 41 26.43 5.58 1.81
N ILE A 42 26.06 4.65 0.92
CA ILE A 42 26.40 4.75 -0.50
C ILE A 42 25.27 4.38 -1.48
N ASN A 43 24.17 3.77 -1.02
CA ASN A 43 23.08 3.42 -1.94
C ASN A 43 22.47 4.65 -2.59
N ARG A 44 22.15 4.51 -3.88
CA ARG A 44 21.35 5.49 -4.61
C ARG A 44 19.88 5.31 -4.27
N PHE A 45 19.41 4.07 -4.28
CA PHE A 45 18.00 3.76 -4.15
C PHE A 45 17.61 3.47 -2.71
N LEU A 46 16.51 4.07 -2.24
CA LEU A 46 15.98 3.84 -0.91
C LEU A 46 14.77 2.91 -1.00
N TRP A 47 14.98 1.65 -0.59
CA TRP A 47 13.92 0.64 -0.54
C TRP A 47 13.18 0.76 0.78
N GLN A 48 11.86 0.90 0.70
CA GLN A 48 10.99 1.06 1.86
C GLN A 48 9.79 0.15 1.74
N GLU A 49 9.43 -0.48 2.86
CA GLU A 49 8.16 -1.16 3.03
C GLU A 49 7.45 -0.50 4.22
N LYS A 50 6.19 -0.14 4.02
CA LYS A 50 5.39 0.56 5.02
C LYS A 50 3.97 -0.01 5.04
N GLU A 51 3.32 0.19 6.16
CA GLU A 51 1.88 -0.04 6.32
C GLU A 51 1.20 1.33 6.51
N LEU A 52 0.08 1.54 5.83
CA LEU A 52 -0.74 2.75 5.97
C LEU A 52 -2.19 2.37 6.25
N ASP A 53 -2.66 2.80 7.40
CA ASP A 53 -4.08 2.76 7.75
C ASP A 53 -4.84 3.85 7.00
N VAL A 54 -5.81 3.43 6.18
CA VAL A 54 -6.68 4.30 5.38
C VAL A 54 -8.08 4.42 5.96
N SER A 55 -8.28 4.00 7.20
CA SER A 55 -9.56 4.13 7.87
C SER A 55 -10.03 5.59 7.90
N GLY A 56 -11.29 5.81 7.51
CA GLY A 56 -11.87 7.15 7.43
C GLY A 56 -11.50 7.96 6.18
N LEU A 57 -10.65 7.44 5.28
CA LEU A 57 -10.40 8.12 4.01
C LEU A 57 -11.56 7.91 3.04
N GLU A 58 -11.97 8.98 2.37
CA GLU A 58 -13.05 8.93 1.38
C GLU A 58 -12.55 9.06 -0.06
N LYS A 59 -11.45 9.77 -0.29
CA LYS A 59 -11.02 10.23 -1.63
C LYS A 59 -9.62 9.78 -1.99
N GLU A 60 -9.40 9.49 -3.27
CA GLU A 60 -8.08 9.06 -3.76
C GLU A 60 -7.02 10.15 -3.60
N GLU A 61 -7.41 11.43 -3.73
CA GLU A 61 -6.47 12.55 -3.59
C GLU A 61 -5.92 12.66 -2.16
N GLU A 62 -6.74 12.32 -1.15
CA GLU A 62 -6.30 12.32 0.26
C GLU A 62 -5.31 11.18 0.52
N LEU A 63 -5.58 9.99 0.00
CA LEU A 63 -4.65 8.87 0.09
C LEU A 63 -3.33 9.18 -0.64
N ALA A 64 -3.39 9.74 -1.85
CA ALA A 64 -2.20 10.15 -2.60
C ALA A 64 -1.34 11.17 -1.84
N GLN A 65 -1.98 12.15 -1.17
CA GLN A 65 -1.26 13.11 -0.31
C GLN A 65 -0.56 12.44 0.88
N LYS A 66 -1.21 11.46 1.52
CA LYS A 66 -0.59 10.69 2.62
C LYS A 66 0.61 9.87 2.13
N ILE A 67 0.49 9.23 0.96
CA ILE A 67 1.60 8.51 0.31
C ILE A 67 2.77 9.45 0.02
N GLY A 68 2.49 10.66 -0.46
CA GLY A 68 3.49 11.68 -0.79
C GLY A 68 4.39 12.11 0.37
N GLN A 69 4.07 11.76 1.63
CA GLN A 69 4.96 11.97 2.78
C GLN A 69 6.27 11.19 2.67
N TRP A 70 6.33 10.15 1.83
CA TRP A 70 7.52 9.33 1.62
C TRP A 70 8.18 9.50 0.26
N LYS A 71 7.79 10.54 -0.48
CA LYS A 71 8.27 10.76 -1.84
C LYS A 71 9.78 10.95 -1.96
N GLY A 72 10.31 10.58 -3.12
CA GLY A 72 11.67 10.85 -3.50
C GLY A 72 12.05 10.19 -4.82
N GLU A 73 12.87 10.89 -5.60
CA GLU A 73 13.27 10.48 -6.96
C GLU A 73 13.89 9.08 -7.02
N ASN A 74 14.60 8.66 -5.97
CA ASN A 74 15.23 7.34 -5.88
C ASN A 74 14.54 6.42 -4.84
N VAL A 75 13.30 6.70 -4.45
CA VAL A 75 12.57 5.86 -3.48
C VAL A 75 11.82 4.76 -4.22
N LEU A 76 12.02 3.52 -3.75
CA LEU A 76 11.19 2.37 -4.09
C LEU A 76 10.33 2.04 -2.88
N LEU A 77 9.05 2.37 -2.95
CA LEU A 77 8.11 2.16 -1.86
C LEU A 77 7.17 1.01 -2.19
N LYS A 78 7.08 0.04 -1.27
CA LYS A 78 5.93 -0.85 -1.16
C LYS A 78 5.07 -0.42 0.02
N LEU A 79 3.79 -0.27 -0.21
CA LEU A 79 2.84 0.19 0.79
C LEU A 79 1.70 -0.81 0.93
N ARG A 80 1.59 -1.39 2.12
CA ARG A 80 0.47 -2.23 2.52
C ARG A 80 -0.65 -1.32 3.02
N LEU A 81 -1.77 -1.26 2.29
CA LEU A 81 -2.93 -0.46 2.65
C LEU A 81 -3.88 -1.29 3.51
N ILE A 82 -4.14 -0.85 4.74
CA ILE A 82 -4.99 -1.56 5.70
C ILE A 82 -6.12 -0.67 6.20
N GLY A 83 -7.10 -1.27 6.87
CA GLY A 83 -8.22 -0.54 7.47
C GLY A 83 -9.43 -0.41 6.56
N ALA A 84 -10.42 0.36 7.00
CA ALA A 84 -11.74 0.47 6.37
C ALA A 84 -11.99 1.92 5.89
N PRO A 85 -11.77 2.24 4.60
CA PRO A 85 -12.04 3.57 4.09
C PRO A 85 -13.54 3.90 4.15
N ASP A 86 -13.89 5.17 4.32
CA ASP A 86 -15.27 5.66 4.34
C ASP A 86 -15.87 5.85 2.93
N GLY A 87 -15.02 5.73 1.90
CA GLY A 87 -15.38 5.72 0.49
C GLY A 87 -14.80 4.51 -0.23
N LEU A 88 -15.15 4.39 -1.51
CA LEU A 88 -14.61 3.37 -2.40
C LEU A 88 -13.40 3.94 -3.14
N LEU A 89 -12.20 3.57 -2.70
CA LEU A 89 -10.95 4.07 -3.28
C LEU A 89 -10.59 3.29 -4.55
N ASP A 90 -10.39 3.99 -5.66
CA ASP A 90 -9.79 3.40 -6.86
C ASP A 90 -8.25 3.43 -6.74
N LEU A 91 -7.65 2.29 -6.38
CA LEU A 91 -6.20 2.18 -6.19
C LEU A 91 -5.40 2.38 -7.48
N GLU A 92 -5.97 2.13 -8.66
CA GLU A 92 -5.31 2.44 -9.94
C GLU A 92 -5.24 3.95 -10.14
N LYS A 93 -6.30 4.67 -9.77
CA LYS A 93 -6.30 6.14 -9.78
C LYS A 93 -5.30 6.70 -8.75
N VAL A 94 -5.26 6.15 -7.53
CA VAL A 94 -4.26 6.53 -6.50
C VAL A 94 -2.84 6.30 -7.02
N GLN A 95 -2.58 5.15 -7.64
CA GLN A 95 -1.29 4.84 -8.26
C GLN A 95 -0.92 5.91 -9.29
N GLY A 96 -1.83 6.26 -10.19
CA GLY A 96 -1.61 7.29 -11.20
C GLY A 96 -1.30 8.68 -10.62
N LEU A 97 -1.96 9.05 -9.50
CA LEU A 97 -1.74 10.33 -8.82
C LEU A 97 -0.38 10.42 -8.11
N ALA A 98 0.10 9.32 -7.53
CA ALA A 98 1.29 9.31 -6.67
C ALA A 98 2.58 8.82 -7.37
N GLN A 99 2.48 7.98 -8.41
CA GLN A 99 3.61 7.29 -9.01
C GLN A 99 4.75 8.21 -9.47
N ALA A 100 4.43 9.40 -9.98
CA ALA A 100 5.42 10.34 -10.49
C ALA A 100 6.40 10.86 -9.40
N GLU A 101 6.05 10.72 -8.13
CA GLU A 101 6.88 11.15 -7.01
C GLU A 101 7.88 10.08 -6.51
N PHE A 102 7.89 8.89 -7.12
CA PHE A 102 8.70 7.74 -6.73
C PHE A 102 9.41 7.09 -7.92
N TYR A 103 10.55 6.46 -7.68
CA TYR A 103 11.15 5.56 -8.68
C TYR A 103 10.26 4.33 -8.91
N TYR A 104 9.72 3.79 -7.82
CA TYR A 104 8.77 2.70 -7.84
C TYR A 104 7.78 2.87 -6.69
N LEU A 105 6.50 2.67 -6.97
CA LEU A 105 5.43 2.63 -5.98
C LEU A 105 4.64 1.33 -6.20
N GLY A 106 4.56 0.49 -5.18
CA GLY A 106 3.69 -0.69 -5.16
C GLY A 106 2.65 -0.53 -4.07
N LEU A 107 1.37 -0.60 -4.43
CA LEU A 107 0.26 -0.61 -3.49
C LEU A 107 -0.25 -2.04 -3.32
N GLU A 108 -0.24 -2.54 -2.10
CA GLU A 108 -0.76 -3.86 -1.74
C GLU A 108 -2.10 -3.68 -1.00
N ASP A 109 -3.18 -4.15 -1.63
CA ASP A 109 -4.56 -4.00 -1.13
C ASP A 109 -4.86 -5.03 -0.04
N HIS A 110 -5.03 -4.54 1.19
CA HIS A 110 -5.49 -5.30 2.35
C HIS A 110 -6.66 -4.59 3.06
N LEU A 111 -7.49 -3.89 2.29
CA LEU A 111 -8.60 -3.09 2.81
C LEU A 111 -9.75 -3.97 3.33
N GLN A 112 -10.35 -3.55 4.44
CA GLN A 112 -11.48 -4.22 5.09
C GLN A 112 -12.80 -3.48 4.78
N ILE A 113 -13.13 -3.41 3.49
CA ILE A 113 -14.26 -2.58 3.00
C ILE A 113 -15.62 -3.03 3.57
N PHE A 114 -15.78 -4.31 3.92
CA PHE A 114 -17.04 -4.85 4.44
C PHE A 114 -17.48 -4.24 5.79
N ASP A 115 -16.54 -3.68 6.57
CA ASP A 115 -16.82 -2.99 7.84
C ASP A 115 -16.88 -1.45 7.67
N SER A 116 -16.89 -0.94 6.44
CA SER A 116 -16.94 0.49 6.17
C SER A 116 -18.34 1.09 6.33
N SER A 117 -18.38 2.37 6.70
CA SER A 117 -19.61 3.16 6.70
C SER A 117 -20.25 3.23 5.30
N PHE A 118 -19.44 3.16 4.24
CA PHE A 118 -19.90 3.10 2.85
C PHE A 118 -20.75 1.85 2.57
N VAL A 119 -20.26 0.68 2.95
CA VAL A 119 -20.96 -0.59 2.72
C VAL A 119 -22.30 -0.63 3.46
N GLU A 120 -22.35 -0.13 4.70
CA GLU A 120 -23.60 -0.04 5.45
C GLU A 120 -24.62 0.90 4.76
N ARG A 121 -24.18 2.06 4.25
CA ARG A 121 -25.07 2.95 3.47
C ARG A 121 -25.60 2.26 2.20
N VAL A 122 -24.75 1.57 1.46
CA VAL A 122 -25.16 0.89 0.21
C VAL A 122 -26.09 -0.29 0.48
N LYS A 123 -25.85 -1.02 1.57
CA LYS A 123 -26.67 -2.16 2.02
C LYS A 123 -28.13 -1.76 2.30
N GLU A 124 -28.39 -0.52 2.72
CA GLU A 124 -29.75 -0.02 2.95
C GLU A 124 -30.49 0.36 1.64
N GLU A 125 -29.78 0.45 0.52
CA GLU A 125 -30.39 0.84 -0.75
C GLU A 125 -31.37 -0.22 -1.28
N LYS A 126 -32.54 0.24 -1.72
CA LYS A 126 -33.53 -0.58 -2.46
C LYS A 126 -33.18 -0.67 -3.95
N THR A 127 -31.92 -0.98 -4.25
CA THR A 127 -31.35 -1.06 -5.60
C THR A 127 -30.71 -2.43 -5.86
N ILE A 128 -30.35 -2.72 -7.12
CA ILE A 128 -29.58 -3.93 -7.48
C ILE A 128 -28.24 -3.94 -6.74
N ARG A 129 -27.58 -2.78 -6.63
CA ARG A 129 -26.33 -2.63 -5.88
C ARG A 129 -26.52 -2.97 -4.40
N GLY A 130 -27.57 -2.45 -3.76
CA GLY A 130 -27.88 -2.79 -2.37
C GLY A 130 -28.20 -4.28 -2.19
N LEU A 131 -28.90 -4.90 -3.15
CA LEU A 131 -29.16 -6.35 -3.13
C LEU A 131 -27.87 -7.16 -3.25
N PHE A 132 -26.95 -6.75 -4.14
CA PHE A 132 -25.63 -7.36 -4.29
C PHE A 132 -24.86 -7.33 -2.96
N VAL A 133 -24.76 -6.15 -2.33
CA VAL A 133 -24.06 -6.00 -1.04
C VAL A 133 -24.66 -6.90 0.03
N ARG A 134 -25.98 -6.91 0.21
CA ARG A 134 -26.64 -7.77 1.21
C ARG A 134 -26.28 -9.25 1.01
N LYS A 135 -26.34 -9.74 -0.23
CA LYS A 135 -26.02 -11.14 -0.55
C LYS A 135 -24.54 -11.47 -0.31
N VAL A 136 -23.62 -10.60 -0.70
CA VAL A 136 -22.19 -10.84 -0.50
C VAL A 136 -21.83 -10.82 0.99
N LEU A 137 -22.44 -9.92 1.77
CA LEU A 137 -22.26 -9.88 3.23
C LEU A 137 -22.77 -11.14 3.93
N GLU A 138 -23.92 -11.68 3.52
CA GLU A 138 -24.46 -12.95 4.03
C GLU A 138 -23.49 -14.12 3.80
N GLU A 139 -22.84 -14.16 2.64
CA GLU A 139 -21.85 -15.20 2.31
C GLU A 139 -20.51 -14.97 3.04
N LEU A 140 -20.08 -13.72 3.20
CA LEU A 140 -18.87 -13.36 3.96
C LEU A 140 -18.94 -13.80 5.43
N GLN A 141 -20.13 -13.83 6.04
CA GLN A 141 -20.31 -14.31 7.42
C GLN A 141 -20.01 -15.82 7.56
N LYS A 142 -20.19 -16.59 6.49
CA LYS A 142 -20.01 -18.04 6.47
C LYS A 142 -18.63 -18.45 5.96
N ALA A 143 -17.97 -17.59 5.18
CA ALA A 143 -16.71 -17.88 4.52
C ALA A 143 -15.49 -17.76 5.45
N GLN A 144 -14.49 -18.61 5.22
CA GLN A 144 -13.20 -18.60 5.92
C GLN A 144 -12.04 -18.73 4.95
N GLY A 145 -10.85 -18.33 5.39
CA GLY A 145 -9.62 -18.41 4.60
C GLY A 145 -9.77 -17.77 3.22
N ARG A 146 -9.36 -18.51 2.18
CA ARG A 146 -9.35 -18.05 0.79
C ARG A 146 -10.72 -17.62 0.25
N ASP A 147 -11.80 -18.29 0.66
CA ASP A 147 -13.15 -17.94 0.18
C ASP A 147 -13.56 -16.56 0.67
N ARG A 148 -13.17 -16.21 1.90
CA ARG A 148 -13.42 -14.88 2.46
C ARG A 148 -12.67 -13.80 1.68
N GLU A 149 -11.40 -14.03 1.34
CA GLU A 149 -10.58 -13.10 0.54
C GLU A 149 -11.18 -12.88 -0.85
N VAL A 150 -11.63 -13.95 -1.51
CA VAL A 150 -12.29 -13.87 -2.83
C VAL A 150 -13.57 -13.04 -2.75
N LEU A 151 -14.40 -13.25 -1.73
CA LEU A 151 -15.64 -12.50 -1.55
C LEU A 151 -15.40 -11.02 -1.21
N GLN A 152 -14.36 -10.70 -0.43
CA GLN A 152 -13.97 -9.31 -0.17
C GLN A 152 -13.55 -8.59 -1.45
N LYS A 153 -12.76 -9.26 -2.30
CA LYS A 153 -12.37 -8.73 -3.59
C LYS A 153 -13.57 -8.55 -4.52
N ALA A 154 -14.48 -9.53 -4.56
CA ALA A 154 -15.71 -9.45 -5.34
C ALA A 154 -16.62 -8.28 -4.88
N LEU A 155 -16.75 -8.05 -3.57
CA LEU A 155 -17.49 -6.91 -3.03
C LEU A 155 -16.92 -5.59 -3.54
N THR A 156 -15.59 -5.43 -3.42
CA THR A 156 -14.87 -4.22 -3.83
C THR A 156 -15.02 -3.96 -5.32
N THR A 157 -14.65 -4.93 -6.16
CA THR A 157 -14.73 -4.80 -7.62
C THR A 157 -16.17 -4.60 -8.09
N GLY A 158 -17.14 -5.34 -7.53
CA GLY A 158 -18.54 -5.18 -7.89
C GLY A 158 -19.08 -3.78 -7.60
N LEU A 159 -18.74 -3.21 -6.43
CA LEU A 159 -19.11 -1.84 -6.08
C LEU A 159 -18.47 -0.80 -7.00
N GLN A 160 -17.21 -1.00 -7.40
CA GLN A 160 -16.50 -0.09 -8.32
C GLN A 160 -17.18 -0.07 -9.68
N GLU A 161 -17.58 -1.23 -10.20
CA GLU A 161 -18.27 -1.32 -11.49
C GLU A 161 -19.67 -0.69 -11.45
N PHE A 162 -20.42 -0.83 -10.35
CA PHE A 162 -21.68 -0.11 -10.19
C PHE A 162 -21.51 1.42 -10.19
N ASP A 163 -20.47 1.94 -9.54
CA ASP A 163 -20.20 3.38 -9.53
C ASP A 163 -19.72 3.89 -10.90
N ARG A 164 -18.89 3.12 -11.62
CA ARG A 164 -18.48 3.44 -13.00
C ARG A 164 -19.67 3.48 -13.96
N ALA A 165 -20.59 2.51 -13.87
CA ALA A 165 -21.80 2.47 -14.69
C ALA A 165 -22.69 3.71 -14.44
N LYS A 166 -22.84 4.12 -13.18
CA LYS A 166 -23.60 5.32 -12.80
C LYS A 166 -22.96 6.62 -13.32
N ALA A 167 -21.62 6.71 -13.30
CA ALA A 167 -20.89 7.87 -13.81
C ALA A 167 -21.02 8.00 -15.34
N THR A 168 -21.02 6.88 -16.06
CA THR A 168 -21.19 6.86 -17.51
C THR A 168 -22.58 7.39 -17.91
N TYR A 169 -23.64 6.89 -17.27
CA TYR A 169 -25.02 7.30 -17.56
C TYR A 169 -25.32 8.79 -17.28
N ARG A 170 -24.54 9.44 -16.41
CA ARG A 170 -24.67 10.87 -16.10
C ARG A 170 -23.94 11.79 -17.09
N ARG A 171 -23.02 11.27 -17.90
CA ARG A 171 -22.33 12.06 -18.95
C ARG A 171 -23.11 12.13 -20.25
N ASP A 172 -24.07 11.21 -20.44
CA ASP A 172 -24.91 11.11 -21.65
C ASP A 172 -26.25 11.87 -21.53
N LEU A 173 -26.43 12.67 -20.47
CA LEU A 173 -27.57 13.56 -20.21
C LEU A 173 -27.10 15.02 -20.17
#